data_AF-A0A383TH66-F1
#
_entry.id   AF-A0A383TH66-F1
#
_cell.length_a   1.000
_cell.length_b   1.000
_cell.length_c   1.000
_cell.angle_alpha   90.00
_cell.angle_beta   90.00
_cell.angle_gamma   90.00
#
_symmetry.space_group_name_H-M   'P 1'
#
loop_
_entity.id
_entity.type
_entity.pdbx_description
1 polymer ?
#
loop_
_entity_poly.entity_id
_entity_poly.type
_entity_poly.pdbx_seq_one_letter_code
_entity_poly.pdbx_strand_id
1 'polypeptide(L)'
;MKEYHLFHSEPENPLKVSQEMCNRVSNGLKNKLGKYYSYVLPPHDSMTDVYLYKLNYLDTALSVLRECKGYDKHIAEYQNNLNSTFFVTVVADVLAAHGLTIELEPEILNTESKKPDLFAYQMPDGLGVYFECKQPKEDTHQFIKEQNLIFDGIEDVISEKYSLYKLS
;
A
#
# COMPACT_ATOMS: atom_id res chain seq x y z
N MET A 1 -25.24 -12.42 46.47
CA MET A 1 -25.68 -12.01 45.12
C MET A 1 -24.89 -10.75 44.80
N LYS A 2 -23.92 -10.79 43.89
CA LYS A 2 -23.06 -9.65 43.53
C LYS A 2 -23.57 -9.07 42.21
N GLU A 3 -24.03 -7.83 42.22
CA GLU A 3 -24.38 -7.10 41.00
C GLU A 3 -23.09 -6.73 40.27
N TYR A 4 -22.98 -7.17 39.02
CA TYR A 4 -21.94 -6.72 38.10
C TYR A 4 -22.48 -5.49 37.37
N HIS A 5 -21.95 -4.32 37.70
CA HIS A 5 -22.12 -3.14 36.86
C HIS A 5 -21.30 -3.34 35.59
N LEU A 6 -21.97 -3.66 34.47
CA LEU A 6 -21.39 -3.52 33.14
C LEU A 6 -21.16 -2.02 32.92
N PHE A 7 -19.90 -1.60 33.00
CA PHE A 7 -19.48 -0.36 32.38
C PHE A 7 -19.54 -0.57 30.87
N HIS A 8 -20.60 -0.07 30.23
CA HIS A 8 -20.55 0.26 28.82
C HIS A 8 -19.67 1.49 28.69
N SER A 9 -18.35 1.29 28.62
CA SER A 9 -17.48 2.29 28.01
C SER A 9 -17.93 2.41 26.56
N GLU A 10 -18.48 3.57 26.19
CA GLU A 10 -18.67 3.94 24.79
C GLU A 10 -17.36 3.66 24.04
N PRO A 11 -17.39 3.05 22.84
CA PRO A 11 -16.17 2.91 22.06
C PRO A 11 -15.62 4.32 21.83
N GLU A 12 -14.38 4.55 22.28
CA GLU A 12 -13.68 5.80 22.04
C GLU A 12 -13.74 6.13 20.56
N ASN A 13 -14.22 7.35 20.30
CA ASN A 13 -14.40 8.00 19.01
C ASN A 13 -13.34 7.56 17.98
N PRO A 14 -13.73 7.08 16.78
CA PRO A 14 -12.77 6.69 15.76
C PRO A 14 -11.89 7.89 15.40
N LEU A 15 -10.59 7.75 15.68
CA LEU A 15 -9.46 8.60 15.28
C LEU A 15 -9.82 9.96 14.68
N LYS A 16 -9.99 10.99 15.52
CA LYS A 16 -9.89 12.37 15.04
C LYS A 16 -8.48 12.60 14.51
N VAL A 17 -8.33 12.52 13.20
CA VAL A 17 -7.10 12.85 12.51
C VAL A 17 -6.75 14.33 12.77
N SER A 18 -5.54 14.60 13.25
CA SER A 18 -5.06 15.98 13.38
C SER A 18 -4.68 16.57 12.02
N GLN A 19 -4.99 17.84 11.79
CA GLN A 19 -4.58 18.59 10.59
C GLN A 19 -3.06 18.49 10.34
N GLU A 20 -2.27 18.38 11.40
CA GLU A 20 -0.83 18.20 11.35
C GLU A 20 -0.42 16.89 10.66
N MET A 21 -1.13 15.78 10.96
CA MET A 21 -0.89 14.50 10.29
C MET A 21 -1.18 14.59 8.79
N CYS A 22 -2.30 15.21 8.40
CA CYS A 22 -2.63 15.46 6.99
C CYS A 22 -1.53 16.25 6.28
N ASN A 23 -1.06 17.34 6.89
CA ASN A 23 -0.02 18.18 6.31
C ASN A 23 1.31 17.42 6.17
N ARG A 24 1.68 16.62 7.18
CA ARG A 24 2.92 15.83 7.15
C ARG A 24 2.88 14.81 6.01
N VAL A 25 1.82 14.01 5.92
CA VAL A 25 1.64 13.00 4.86
C VAL A 25 1.59 13.67 3.48
N SER A 26 0.85 14.77 3.35
CA SER A 26 0.78 15.54 2.10
C SER A 26 2.16 16.02 1.63
N ASN A 27 2.95 16.60 2.52
CA ASN A 27 4.29 17.09 2.18
C ASN A 27 5.26 15.94 1.86
N GLY A 28 5.20 14.84 2.60
CA GLY A 28 6.00 13.65 2.34
C GLY A 28 5.75 13.10 0.94
N LEU A 29 4.48 12.92 0.58
CA LEU A 29 4.07 12.43 -0.73
C LEU A 29 4.38 13.41 -1.86
N LYS A 30 4.21 14.72 -1.66
CA LYS A 30 4.61 15.74 -2.65
C LYS A 30 6.08 15.63 -3.02
N ASN A 31 6.94 15.42 -2.02
CA ASN A 31 8.38 15.31 -2.25
C ASN A 31 8.76 14.05 -3.02
N LYS A 32 8.05 12.93 -2.79
CA LYS A 32 8.33 11.64 -3.42
C LYS A 32 7.73 11.51 -4.83
N LEU A 33 6.46 11.90 -4.97
CA LEU A 33 5.72 11.79 -6.23
C LEU A 33 5.94 12.98 -7.16
N GLY A 34 6.38 14.12 -6.64
CA GLY A 34 6.62 15.34 -7.42
C GLY A 34 5.39 15.74 -8.24
N LYS A 35 5.54 15.81 -9.56
CA LYS A 35 4.43 16.14 -10.49
C LYS A 35 3.31 15.11 -10.50
N TYR A 36 3.55 13.89 -10.00
CA TYR A 36 2.55 12.81 -9.96
C TYR A 36 1.66 12.86 -8.71
N TYR A 37 1.96 13.76 -7.77
CA TYR A 37 1.23 13.86 -6.52
C TYR A 37 -0.28 14.14 -6.69
N SER A 38 -0.66 14.93 -7.70
CA SER A 38 -2.07 15.25 -7.93
C SER A 38 -2.90 14.03 -8.35
N TYR A 39 -2.28 13.00 -8.94
CA TYR A 39 -2.99 11.79 -9.36
C TYR A 39 -3.37 10.93 -8.16
N VAL A 40 -2.63 10.99 -7.05
CA VAL A 40 -2.88 10.17 -5.85
C VAL A 40 -3.89 10.79 -4.88
N LEU A 41 -4.34 12.01 -5.14
CA LEU A 41 -5.27 12.68 -4.26
C LEU A 41 -6.71 12.27 -4.56
N PRO A 42 -7.53 12.05 -3.51
CA PRO A 42 -8.95 11.91 -3.69
C PRO A 42 -9.54 13.23 -4.21
N PRO A 43 -10.67 13.21 -4.93
CA PRO A 43 -11.50 14.39 -5.16
C PRO A 43 -11.73 15.16 -3.84
N HIS A 44 -11.73 16.50 -3.90
CA HIS A 44 -11.71 17.39 -2.73
C HIS A 44 -12.74 17.06 -1.63
N ASP A 45 -13.90 16.51 -1.99
CA ASP A 45 -15.00 16.19 -1.06
C ASP A 45 -14.95 14.75 -0.51
N SER A 46 -13.89 13.97 -0.80
CA SER A 46 -13.80 12.54 -0.51
C SER A 46 -12.61 12.13 0.38
N MET A 47 -11.98 13.10 1.05
CA MET A 47 -10.93 12.84 2.03
C MET A 47 -11.52 12.22 3.31
N THR A 48 -11.46 10.89 3.40
CA THR A 48 -11.88 10.11 4.58
C THR A 48 -10.66 9.63 5.38
N ASP A 49 -10.87 9.20 6.63
CA ASP A 49 -9.79 8.63 7.46
C ASP A 49 -9.13 7.42 6.81
N VAL A 50 -9.93 6.59 6.12
CA VAL A 50 -9.45 5.45 5.33
C VAL A 50 -8.54 5.91 4.19
N TYR A 51 -8.89 7.01 3.51
CA TYR A 51 -8.07 7.54 2.43
C TYR A 51 -6.74 8.09 2.96
N LEU A 52 -6.79 8.83 4.08
CA LEU A 52 -5.59 9.33 4.71
C LEU A 52 -4.68 8.19 5.19
N TYR A 53 -5.25 7.11 5.71
CA TYR A 53 -4.50 5.92 6.06
C TYR A 53 -3.75 5.35 4.85
N LYS A 54 -4.44 5.20 3.70
CA LYS A 54 -3.81 4.76 2.45
C LYS A 54 -2.68 5.69 2.01
N LEU A 55 -2.87 7.01 2.11
CA LEU A 55 -1.84 8.00 1.79
C LEU A 55 -0.65 7.92 2.75
N ASN A 56 -0.88 7.70 4.05
CA ASN A 56 0.19 7.54 5.03
C ASN A 56 0.98 6.24 4.78
N TYR A 57 0.28 5.15 4.45
CA TYR A 57 0.93 3.90 4.06
C TYR A 57 1.78 4.10 2.81
N LEU A 58 1.22 4.74 1.78
CA LEU A 58 1.94 5.05 0.55
C LEU A 58 3.22 5.85 0.84
N ASP A 59 3.13 6.87 1.69
CA ASP A 59 4.28 7.69 2.07
C ASP A 59 5.41 6.87 2.72
N THR A 60 5.03 5.91 3.56
CA THR A 60 5.96 5.01 4.25
C THR A 60 6.59 4.01 3.27
N ALA A 61 5.78 3.31 2.49
CA ALA A 61 6.24 2.33 1.50
C ALA A 61 7.16 2.96 0.45
N LEU A 62 6.81 4.14 -0.07
CA LEU A 62 7.67 4.87 -1.01
C LEU A 62 8.98 5.34 -0.39
N SER A 63 9.06 5.48 0.94
CA SER A 63 10.34 5.75 1.63
C SER A 63 11.23 4.50 1.64
N VAL A 64 10.64 3.33 1.89
CA VAL A 64 11.34 2.03 1.90
C VAL A 64 11.89 1.72 0.50
N LEU A 65 11.07 1.94 -0.53
CA LEU A 65 11.38 1.55 -1.90
C LEU A 65 12.24 2.58 -2.66
N ARG A 66 12.62 3.70 -2.05
CA ARG A 66 13.27 4.83 -2.74
C ARG A 66 14.54 4.44 -3.50
N GLU A 67 15.31 3.52 -2.94
CA GLU A 67 16.59 3.07 -3.52
C GLU A 67 16.43 1.82 -4.40
N CYS A 68 15.20 1.32 -4.59
CA CYS A 68 14.94 0.21 -5.49
C CYS A 68 15.19 0.63 -6.94
N LYS A 69 15.82 -0.26 -7.71
CA LYS A 69 15.96 -0.06 -9.15
C LYS A 69 14.57 0.06 -9.78
N GLY A 70 14.42 1.04 -10.67
CA GLY A 70 13.17 1.32 -11.37
C GLY A 70 12.14 2.16 -10.60
N TYR A 71 12.48 2.65 -9.40
CA TYR A 71 11.62 3.54 -8.60
C TYR A 71 11.03 4.71 -9.41
N ASP A 72 11.85 5.46 -10.14
CA ASP A 72 11.38 6.62 -10.90
C ASP A 72 10.37 6.24 -12.02
N LYS A 73 10.53 5.06 -12.63
CA LYS A 73 9.58 4.54 -13.62
C LYS A 73 8.26 4.20 -12.96
N HIS A 74 8.33 3.47 -11.83
CA HIS A 74 7.16 3.11 -11.03
C HIS A 74 6.37 4.33 -10.56
N ILE A 75 7.06 5.37 -10.08
CA ILE A 75 6.43 6.64 -9.68
C ILE A 75 5.68 7.30 -10.86
N ALA A 76 6.20 7.17 -12.08
CA ALA A 76 5.55 7.73 -13.26
C ALA A 76 4.27 6.98 -13.66
N GLU A 77 4.11 5.71 -13.28
CA GLU A 77 2.92 4.90 -13.60
C GLU A 77 1.66 5.33 -12.86
N TYR A 78 1.78 6.10 -11.77
CA TYR A 78 0.63 6.68 -11.08
C TYR A 78 -0.26 7.57 -11.95
N GLN A 79 0.29 8.15 -13.04
CA GLN A 79 -0.51 8.91 -14.00
C GLN A 79 -1.38 8.03 -14.91
N ASN A 80 -0.99 6.76 -15.07
CA ASN A 80 -1.62 5.81 -15.98
C ASN A 80 -2.65 4.94 -15.25
N ASN A 81 -2.27 4.36 -14.11
CA ASN A 81 -3.16 3.51 -13.32
C ASN A 81 -2.83 3.55 -11.81
N LEU A 82 -3.50 4.46 -11.09
CA LEU A 82 -3.29 4.65 -9.66
C LEU A 82 -3.47 3.37 -8.82
N ASN A 83 -4.54 2.62 -9.05
CA ASN A 83 -4.91 1.49 -8.19
C ASN A 83 -3.92 0.33 -8.36
N SER A 84 -3.58 0.00 -9.62
CA SER A 84 -2.58 -1.01 -9.93
C SER A 84 -1.20 -0.63 -9.41
N THR A 85 -0.73 0.61 -9.65
CA THR A 85 0.58 1.08 -9.17
C THR A 85 0.64 1.13 -7.63
N PHE A 86 -0.45 1.50 -6.97
CA PHE A 86 -0.54 1.42 -5.51
C PHE A 86 -0.44 -0.03 -5.03
N PHE A 87 -1.14 -0.97 -5.67
CA PHE A 87 -1.08 -2.38 -5.30
C PHE A 87 0.33 -2.96 -5.46
N VAL A 88 1.00 -2.66 -6.58
CA VAL A 88 2.42 -3.03 -6.81
C VAL A 88 3.31 -2.49 -5.68
N THR A 89 3.08 -1.25 -5.23
CA THR A 89 3.82 -0.62 -4.12
C THR A 89 3.64 -1.40 -2.81
N VAL A 90 2.41 -1.82 -2.49
CA VAL A 90 2.11 -2.61 -1.29
C VAL A 90 2.82 -3.97 -1.35
N VAL A 91 2.74 -4.66 -2.48
CA VAL A 91 3.38 -5.97 -2.66
C VAL A 91 4.91 -5.83 -2.51
N ALA A 92 5.50 -4.82 -3.15
CA ALA A 92 6.93 -4.54 -3.05
C ALA A 92 7.39 -4.27 -1.61
N ASP A 93 6.67 -3.42 -0.86
CA ASP A 93 6.97 -3.10 0.54
C ASP A 93 6.89 -4.35 1.43
N VAL A 94 5.86 -5.18 1.26
CA VAL A 94 5.74 -6.44 1.99
C VAL A 94 6.90 -7.38 1.68
N LEU A 95 7.28 -7.55 0.41
CA LEU A 95 8.40 -8.41 0.03
C LEU A 95 9.73 -7.87 0.59
N ALA A 96 9.95 -6.56 0.55
CA ALA A 96 11.12 -5.90 1.14
C ALA A 96 11.18 -6.11 2.65
N ALA A 97 10.05 -6.02 3.36
CA ALA A 97 9.98 -6.28 4.80
C ALA A 97 10.33 -7.74 5.17
N HIS A 98 10.22 -8.68 4.23
CA HIS A 98 10.68 -10.07 4.39
C HIS A 98 12.16 -10.26 4.00
N GLY A 99 12.89 -9.18 3.74
CA GLY A 99 14.33 -9.21 3.46
C GLY A 99 14.68 -9.49 2.00
N LEU A 100 13.71 -9.42 1.08
CA LEU A 100 13.97 -9.56 -0.35
C LEU A 100 14.47 -8.24 -0.94
N THR A 101 15.35 -8.33 -1.92
CA THR A 101 15.73 -7.17 -2.75
C THR A 101 14.72 -7.02 -3.88
N ILE A 102 14.28 -5.79 -4.13
CA ILE A 102 13.21 -5.47 -5.07
C ILE A 102 13.76 -4.62 -6.23
N GLU A 103 13.40 -5.02 -7.44
CA GLU A 103 13.45 -4.20 -8.65
C GLU A 103 12.01 -3.94 -9.12
N LEU A 104 11.65 -2.66 -9.23
CA LEU A 104 10.37 -2.19 -9.75
C LEU A 104 10.49 -2.01 -11.26
N GLU A 105 9.44 -2.30 -12.02
CA GLU A 105 9.43 -2.12 -13.49
C GLU A 105 10.68 -2.70 -14.20
N PRO A 106 11.05 -3.97 -13.92
CA PRO A 106 12.29 -4.57 -14.42
C PRO A 106 12.33 -4.63 -15.95
N GLU A 107 13.52 -4.42 -16.51
CA GLU A 107 13.75 -4.58 -17.95
C GLU A 107 14.05 -6.04 -18.28
N ILE A 108 13.23 -6.65 -19.14
CA ILE A 108 13.52 -7.95 -19.73
C ILE A 108 14.06 -7.74 -21.15
N LEU A 109 15.35 -8.01 -21.31
CA LEU A 109 15.99 -8.07 -22.62
C LEU A 109 15.52 -9.38 -23.29
N ASN A 110 14.65 -9.27 -24.32
CA ASN A 110 14.25 -10.34 -25.25
C ASN A 110 12.89 -11.04 -25.04
N THR A 111 11.83 -10.34 -24.62
CA THR A 111 10.49 -10.94 -24.66
C THR A 111 9.47 -10.09 -25.42
N GLU A 112 8.70 -10.75 -26.31
CA GLU A 112 7.44 -10.22 -26.88
C GLU A 112 6.30 -10.20 -25.84
N SER A 113 6.58 -10.66 -24.60
CA SER A 113 5.61 -10.75 -23.51
C SER A 113 5.45 -9.43 -22.76
N LYS A 114 4.32 -9.32 -22.04
CA LYS A 114 4.07 -8.26 -21.07
C LYS A 114 5.25 -8.19 -20.07
N LYS A 115 5.69 -6.97 -19.76
CA LYS A 115 6.72 -6.72 -18.75
C LYS A 115 6.12 -6.99 -17.37
N PRO A 116 6.81 -7.71 -16.48
CA PRO A 116 6.36 -7.90 -15.11
C PRO A 116 6.48 -6.59 -14.34
N ASP A 117 5.64 -6.45 -13.32
CA ASP A 117 5.60 -5.24 -12.48
C ASP A 117 6.75 -5.23 -11.46
N LEU A 118 7.16 -6.40 -10.96
CA LEU A 118 8.20 -6.54 -9.95
C LEU A 118 9.14 -7.71 -10.24
N PHE A 119 10.39 -7.57 -9.81
CA PHE A 119 11.32 -8.67 -9.62
C PHE A 119 11.81 -8.65 -8.17
N ALA A 120 11.56 -9.74 -7.43
CA ALA A 120 12.05 -9.90 -6.06
C ALA A 120 13.03 -11.06 -5.98
N TYR A 121 14.16 -10.85 -5.33
CA TYR A 121 15.23 -11.85 -5.26
C TYR A 121 15.95 -11.81 -3.93
N GLN A 122 16.58 -12.95 -3.60
CA GLN A 122 17.47 -13.07 -2.46
C GLN A 122 18.92 -13.26 -2.95
N MET A 123 19.84 -12.60 -2.26
CA MET A 123 21.27 -12.84 -2.41
C MET A 123 21.76 -13.70 -1.24
N PRO A 124 22.75 -14.59 -1.43
CA PRO A 124 23.57 -14.78 -2.64
C PRO A 124 23.12 -15.92 -3.56
N ASP A 125 22.08 -16.66 -3.20
CA ASP A 125 21.60 -17.84 -3.92
C ASP A 125 20.97 -17.52 -5.28
N GLY A 126 20.62 -16.25 -5.52
CA GLY A 126 20.20 -15.75 -6.84
C GLY A 126 18.81 -16.24 -7.26
N LEU A 127 18.06 -16.82 -6.32
CA LEU A 127 16.66 -17.17 -6.54
C LEU A 127 15.85 -15.88 -6.63
N GLY A 128 15.21 -15.69 -7.77
CA GLY A 128 14.39 -14.53 -8.07
C GLY A 128 13.08 -14.91 -8.71
N VAL A 129 12.05 -14.14 -8.40
CA VAL A 129 10.70 -14.33 -8.90
C VAL A 129 10.24 -13.03 -9.54
N TYR A 130 9.73 -13.14 -10.77
CA TYR A 130 9.03 -12.05 -11.44
C TYR A 130 7.56 -12.11 -11.07
N PHE A 131 6.99 -10.96 -10.70
CA PHE A 131 5.59 -10.84 -10.35
C PHE A 131 4.84 -10.01 -11.39
N GLU A 132 3.66 -10.50 -11.73
CA GLU A 132 2.60 -9.74 -12.37
C GLU A 132 1.51 -9.53 -11.31
N CYS A 133 1.38 -8.30 -10.84
CA CYS A 133 0.49 -7.90 -9.77
C CYS A 133 -0.87 -7.51 -10.34
N LYS A 134 -1.85 -8.40 -10.18
CA LYS A 134 -3.24 -8.11 -10.53
C LYS A 134 -4.04 -7.73 -9.32
N GLN A 135 -4.77 -6.61 -9.39
CA GLN A 135 -5.64 -6.22 -8.30
C GLN A 135 -6.94 -7.01 -8.45
N PRO A 136 -7.25 -7.93 -7.52
CA PRO A 136 -8.32 -8.87 -7.72
C PRO A 136 -9.64 -8.14 -8.03
N LYS A 137 -10.05 -7.20 -7.15
CA LYS A 137 -11.31 -6.42 -7.21
C LYS A 137 -11.55 -5.67 -8.53
N GLU A 138 -10.51 -5.42 -9.32
CA GLU A 138 -10.59 -4.67 -10.59
C GLU A 138 -10.32 -5.56 -11.82
N ASP A 139 -9.50 -6.61 -11.68
CA ASP A 139 -9.03 -7.45 -12.80
C ASP A 139 -9.79 -8.76 -12.99
N THR A 140 -10.68 -9.15 -12.06
CA THR A 140 -11.51 -10.34 -12.24
C THR A 140 -12.99 -9.98 -12.32
N HIS A 141 -13.67 -10.55 -13.30
CA HIS A 141 -15.12 -10.52 -13.34
C HIS A 141 -15.65 -11.40 -12.22
N GLN A 142 -16.19 -10.76 -11.18
CA GLN A 142 -16.90 -11.32 -10.03
C GLN A 142 -16.08 -12.28 -9.13
N PHE A 143 -15.56 -11.75 -8.02
CA PHE A 143 -15.30 -12.58 -6.85
C PHE A 143 -16.59 -13.18 -6.33
N ILE A 144 -16.55 -14.46 -5.99
CA ILE A 144 -17.52 -15.02 -5.07
C ILE A 144 -17.33 -14.36 -3.69
N LYS A 145 -18.42 -14.22 -2.93
CA LYS A 145 -18.49 -13.43 -1.69
C LYS A 145 -17.40 -13.81 -0.68
N GLU A 146 -17.01 -15.08 -0.67
CA GLU A 146 -15.98 -15.69 0.16
C GLU A 146 -14.57 -15.16 -0.15
N GLN A 147 -14.29 -14.83 -1.42
CA GLN A 147 -13.00 -14.27 -1.81
C GLN A 147 -12.89 -12.78 -1.43
N ASN A 148 -13.99 -12.03 -1.47
CA ASN A 148 -14.01 -10.66 -0.93
C ASN A 148 -13.70 -10.64 0.56
N LEU A 149 -14.26 -11.59 1.33
CA LEU A 149 -13.97 -11.72 2.77
C LEU A 149 -12.48 -11.99 3.07
N ILE A 150 -11.77 -12.68 2.17
CA ILE A 150 -10.33 -12.89 2.32
C ILE A 150 -9.57 -11.57 2.14
N PHE A 151 -9.94 -10.76 1.13
CA PHE A 151 -9.30 -9.45 0.92
C PHE A 151 -9.65 -8.46 2.02
N ASP A 152 -10.90 -8.43 2.47
CA ASP A 152 -11.33 -7.58 3.59
C ASP A 152 -10.61 -8.01 4.88
N GLY A 153 -10.44 -9.32 5.11
CA GLY A 153 -9.63 -9.83 6.23
C GLY A 153 -8.13 -9.49 6.13
N ILE A 154 -7.57 -9.43 4.92
CA ILE A 154 -6.19 -8.95 4.72
C ILE A 154 -6.09 -7.45 4.99
N GLU A 155 -7.04 -6.65 4.52
CA GLU A 155 -7.14 -5.22 4.81
C GLU A 155 -7.26 -4.97 6.32
N ASP A 156 -8.06 -5.77 7.03
CA ASP A 156 -8.23 -5.73 8.49
C ASP A 156 -6.96 -6.11 9.24
N VAL A 157 -6.27 -7.21 8.85
CA VAL A 157 -5.02 -7.64 9.50
C VAL A 157 -3.90 -6.63 9.27
N ILE A 158 -3.83 -6.01 8.10
CA ILE A 158 -2.90 -4.90 7.84
C ILE A 158 -3.27 -3.72 8.75
N SER A 159 -4.55 -3.36 8.86
CA SER A 159 -5.00 -2.28 9.75
C SER A 159 -4.67 -2.53 11.23
N GLU A 160 -4.89 -3.76 11.73
CA GLU A 160 -4.67 -4.17 13.12
C GLU A 160 -3.18 -4.29 13.48
N LYS A 161 -2.35 -4.86 12.61
CA LYS A 161 -0.91 -4.99 12.92
C LYS A 161 -0.22 -3.63 13.02
N TYR A 162 -0.69 -2.63 12.26
CA TYR A 162 -0.10 -1.29 12.28
C TYR A 162 -0.66 -0.37 13.37
N SER A 163 -1.81 -0.68 13.98
CA SER A 163 -2.28 0.01 15.19
C SER A 163 -1.48 -0.41 16.43
N LEU A 164 -0.96 -1.64 16.47
CA LEU A 164 -0.08 -2.13 17.54
C LEU A 164 1.32 -1.50 17.55
N TYR A 165 1.89 -1.14 16.40
CA TYR A 165 3.18 -0.44 16.31
C TYR A 165 3.14 1.04 16.76
N LYS A 166 1.98 1.56 17.14
CA LYS A 166 1.83 2.92 17.73
C LYS A 166 1.83 2.95 19.26
N LEU A 167 1.99 1.81 19.92
CA LEU A 167 2.02 1.71 21.39
C LEU A 167 3.37 1.24 21.97
N SER A 168 4.44 1.22 21.18
CA SER A 168 5.79 0.88 21.62
C SER A 168 6.78 2.00 21.38
#